data_AF-A0A359KPG7-F1
#
_entry.id   AF-A0A359KPG7-F1
#
_cell.length_a   1.000
_cell.length_b   1.000
_cell.length_c   1.000
_cell.angle_alpha   90.00
_cell.angle_beta   90.00
_cell.angle_gamma   90.00
#
_symmetry.space_group_name_H-M   'P 1'
#
loop_
_entity.id
_entity.type
_entity.pdbx_description
1 polymer ?
#
loop_
_entity_poly.entity_id
_entity_poly.type
_entity_poly.pdbx_seq_one_letter_code
_entity_poly.pdbx_strand_id
1 'polypeptide(L)'
;LGYEHLREINPRLIYCAISAVGSDGPDRDRAGVDLLMQAYAGLMSITGDEHGAPVRVGTSVVDLTAGANAVQGILAALYIRERTGQGQRVESSLLEGQISWLTYHAVAYLASGEVPGRLGSFHASVAPYGAFPTGDGYLVVAVATDALWRRFCGAIEQPDLVTDPRFATNIDRCANRDALHQTLVPILAARGAVDWAVAMDAAGVPCSPVNSIDTVLGLPQSQYREMVVDIPRADLPGLRLPGVAIKLSDTPGSVRTPPPRLGEHTDEVLTELGYDGERISSLREKNVV
;
A
#
# COMPACT_ATOMS: atom_id res chain seq x y z
N LEU A 1 -14.28 -8.96 -26.00
CA LEU A 1 -15.18 -7.79 -26.15
C LEU A 1 -14.37 -6.53 -25.94
N GLY A 2 -14.44 -5.55 -26.84
CA GLY A 2 -13.67 -4.30 -26.75
C GLY A 2 -14.56 -3.08 -26.50
N TYR A 3 -13.94 -1.98 -26.05
CA TYR A 3 -14.64 -0.73 -25.73
C TYR A 3 -15.49 -0.21 -26.89
N GLU A 4 -14.94 -0.15 -28.12
CA GLU A 4 -15.64 0.43 -29.27
C GLU A 4 -16.99 -0.26 -29.53
N HIS A 5 -17.01 -1.60 -29.51
CA HIS A 5 -18.24 -2.36 -29.71
C HIS A 5 -19.24 -2.18 -28.56
N LEU A 6 -18.78 -2.20 -27.31
CA LEU A 6 -19.67 -2.05 -26.16
C LEU A 6 -20.24 -0.62 -26.03
N ARG A 7 -19.50 0.38 -26.52
CA ARG A 7 -19.94 1.77 -26.56
C ARG A 7 -21.11 1.97 -27.53
N GLU A 8 -21.13 1.27 -28.66
CA GLU A 8 -22.27 1.30 -29.60
C GLU A 8 -23.56 0.81 -28.93
N ILE A 9 -23.45 -0.21 -28.07
CA ILE A 9 -24.59 -0.78 -27.31
C ILE A 9 -24.99 0.14 -26.16
N ASN A 10 -24.02 0.67 -25.41
CA ASN A 10 -24.26 1.55 -24.27
C ASN A 10 -23.25 2.71 -24.24
N PRO A 11 -23.61 3.88 -24.80
CA PRO A 11 -22.74 5.06 -24.80
C PRO A 11 -22.42 5.61 -23.41
N ARG A 12 -23.16 5.20 -22.37
CA ARG A 12 -22.94 5.57 -20.96
C ARG A 12 -21.95 4.65 -20.25
N LEU A 13 -21.48 3.59 -20.90
CA LEU A 13 -20.58 2.60 -20.32
C LEU A 13 -19.22 3.21 -19.99
N ILE A 14 -18.77 2.99 -18.75
CA ILE A 14 -17.37 3.19 -18.37
C ILE A 14 -16.69 1.83 -18.49
N TYR A 15 -15.74 1.73 -19.43
CA TYR A 15 -15.00 0.50 -19.67
C TYR A 15 -13.61 0.64 -19.08
N CYS A 16 -13.33 -0.10 -18.02
CA CYS A 16 -12.02 -0.11 -17.38
C CYS A 16 -11.22 -1.34 -17.82
N ALA A 17 -9.97 -1.14 -18.25
CA ALA A 17 -9.02 -2.22 -18.52
C ALA A 17 -7.77 -2.03 -17.67
N ILE A 18 -7.31 -3.11 -17.04
CA ILE A 18 -6.03 -3.16 -16.33
C ILE A 18 -5.10 -4.08 -17.11
N SER A 19 -3.87 -3.64 -17.34
CA SER A 19 -2.84 -4.39 -18.06
C SER A 19 -1.52 -4.43 -17.29
N ALA A 20 -0.55 -5.21 -17.77
CA ALA A 20 0.78 -5.22 -17.17
C ALA A 20 1.54 -3.91 -17.43
N VAL A 21 1.53 -3.44 -18.68
CA VAL A 21 2.43 -2.36 -19.13
C VAL A 21 1.77 -1.26 -19.97
N GLY A 22 0.45 -1.30 -20.12
CA GLY A 22 -0.30 -0.47 -21.06
C GLY A 22 -1.01 -1.33 -22.11
N SER A 23 -2.02 -0.75 -22.76
CA SER A 23 -2.79 -1.43 -23.83
C SER A 23 -2.17 -1.27 -25.22
N ASP A 24 -1.13 -0.44 -25.33
CA ASP A 24 -0.39 -0.17 -26.56
C ASP A 24 1.13 -0.11 -26.30
N GLY A 25 1.88 0.27 -27.33
CA GLY A 25 3.34 0.32 -27.26
C GLY A 25 4.02 -1.03 -27.54
N PRO A 26 5.37 -1.04 -27.50
CA PRO A 26 6.19 -2.17 -27.96
C PRO A 26 6.05 -3.41 -27.08
N ASP A 27 5.74 -3.25 -25.80
CA ASP A 27 5.66 -4.35 -24.82
C ASP A 27 4.23 -4.74 -24.45
N ARG A 28 3.19 -4.23 -25.13
CA ARG A 28 1.77 -4.36 -24.73
C ARG A 28 1.30 -5.79 -24.41
N ASP A 29 1.90 -6.79 -25.05
CA ASP A 29 1.55 -8.20 -24.91
C ASP A 29 2.33 -8.91 -23.77
N ARG A 30 3.10 -8.15 -22.99
CA ARG A 30 3.86 -8.66 -21.84
C ARG A 30 2.91 -9.13 -20.74
N ALA A 31 3.10 -10.36 -20.28
CA ALA A 31 2.47 -10.85 -19.07
C ALA A 31 3.00 -10.12 -17.83
N GLY A 32 2.11 -9.75 -16.91
CA GLY A 32 2.46 -9.10 -15.66
C GLY A 32 1.74 -9.77 -14.50
N VAL A 33 2.53 -10.23 -13.54
CA VAL A 33 2.07 -10.54 -12.18
C VAL A 33 2.89 -9.69 -11.22
N ASP A 34 2.32 -9.31 -10.08
CA ASP A 34 2.93 -8.38 -9.13
C ASP A 34 4.44 -8.56 -8.93
N LEU A 35 4.89 -9.77 -8.57
CA LEU A 35 6.31 -10.03 -8.31
C LEU A 35 7.20 -9.69 -9.52
N LEU A 36 6.79 -10.10 -10.72
CA LEU A 36 7.55 -9.80 -11.94
C LEU A 36 7.57 -8.29 -12.20
N MET A 37 6.46 -7.61 -11.92
CA MET A 37 6.35 -6.16 -12.12
C MET A 37 7.10 -5.35 -11.05
N GLN A 38 7.22 -5.84 -9.81
CA GLN A 38 8.09 -5.23 -8.81
C GLN A 38 9.55 -5.24 -9.26
N ALA A 39 10.00 -6.32 -9.89
CA ALA A 39 11.34 -6.41 -10.48
C ALA A 39 11.46 -5.51 -11.71
N TYR A 40 10.50 -5.59 -12.63
CA TYR A 40 10.52 -4.91 -13.92
C TYR A 40 10.44 -3.39 -13.81
N ALA A 41 9.61 -2.88 -12.90
CA ALA A 41 9.33 -1.45 -12.74
C ALA A 41 10.22 -0.78 -11.68
N GLY A 42 11.35 -1.38 -11.32
CA GLY A 42 12.39 -0.76 -10.49
C GLY A 42 12.17 -0.77 -8.99
N LEU A 43 11.03 -1.28 -8.48
CA LEU A 43 10.76 -1.27 -7.04
C LEU A 43 11.76 -2.11 -6.24
N MET A 44 12.10 -3.30 -6.74
CA MET A 44 13.08 -4.17 -6.05
C MET A 44 14.50 -3.58 -6.05
N SER A 45 14.81 -2.65 -6.95
CA SER A 45 16.14 -2.02 -7.00
C SER A 45 16.42 -1.15 -5.77
N ILE A 46 15.37 -0.60 -5.15
CA ILE A 46 15.41 0.27 -3.96
C ILE A 46 14.89 -0.42 -2.69
N THR A 47 14.39 -1.65 -2.79
CA THR A 47 13.79 -2.38 -1.65
C THR A 47 14.72 -3.47 -1.12
N GLY A 48 14.99 -3.45 0.19
CA GLY A 48 15.82 -4.42 0.89
C GLY A 48 17.02 -3.78 1.58
N ASP A 49 17.88 -4.61 2.16
CA ASP A 49 19.10 -4.15 2.81
C ASP A 49 20.13 -3.63 1.80
N GLU A 50 20.92 -2.63 2.20
CA GLU A 50 21.88 -1.92 1.35
C GLU A 50 22.88 -2.87 0.65
N HIS A 51 23.40 -3.84 1.39
CA HIS A 51 24.32 -4.86 0.88
C HIS A 51 23.64 -6.22 0.64
N GLY A 52 22.31 -6.28 0.77
CA GLY A 52 21.51 -7.48 0.56
C GLY A 52 21.15 -7.69 -0.91
N ALA A 53 20.62 -8.88 -1.20
CA ALA A 53 19.94 -9.15 -2.47
C ALA A 53 18.66 -8.29 -2.58
N PRO A 54 18.20 -7.93 -3.80
CA PRO A 54 16.90 -7.31 -3.99
C PRO A 54 15.77 -8.15 -3.40
N VAL A 55 14.82 -7.51 -2.72
CA VAL A 55 13.65 -8.18 -2.14
C VAL A 55 12.35 -7.54 -2.64
N ARG A 56 11.27 -8.32 -2.62
CA ARG A 56 9.92 -7.80 -2.88
C ARG A 56 9.37 -7.07 -1.66
N VAL A 57 8.45 -6.14 -1.89
CA VAL A 57 7.50 -5.70 -0.87
C VAL A 57 6.58 -6.88 -0.52
N GLY A 58 6.28 -7.07 0.76
CA GLY A 58 5.56 -8.24 1.26
C GLY A 58 4.16 -8.44 0.65
N THR A 59 3.45 -7.34 0.35
CA THR A 59 2.13 -7.36 -0.28
C THR A 59 2.22 -7.21 -1.80
N SER A 60 1.11 -7.47 -2.51
CA SER A 60 0.99 -7.25 -3.95
C SER A 60 0.84 -5.75 -4.28
N VAL A 61 1.84 -4.96 -3.92
CA VAL A 61 1.77 -3.49 -3.97
C VAL A 61 1.51 -2.97 -5.38
N VAL A 62 2.05 -3.63 -6.41
CA VAL A 62 1.86 -3.18 -7.79
C VAL A 62 0.44 -3.45 -8.28
N ASP A 63 -0.10 -4.62 -7.95
CA ASP A 63 -1.51 -4.95 -8.23
C ASP A 63 -2.45 -3.99 -7.49
N LEU A 64 -2.17 -3.72 -6.21
CA LEU A 64 -2.97 -2.80 -5.38
C LEU A 64 -2.94 -1.38 -5.93
N THR A 65 -1.78 -0.89 -6.36
CA THR A 65 -1.64 0.44 -6.97
C THR A 65 -2.39 0.53 -8.28
N ALA A 66 -2.28 -0.45 -9.17
CA ALA A 66 -3.02 -0.44 -10.43
C ALA A 66 -4.54 -0.50 -10.22
N GLY A 67 -5.00 -1.30 -9.25
CA GLY A 67 -6.41 -1.34 -8.83
C GLY A 67 -6.89 -0.01 -8.25
N ALA A 68 -6.09 0.63 -7.39
CA ALA A 68 -6.41 1.95 -6.83
C ALA A 68 -6.49 3.03 -7.92
N ASN A 69 -5.57 3.03 -8.89
CA ASN A 69 -5.61 3.94 -10.03
C ASN A 69 -6.84 3.68 -10.93
N ALA A 70 -7.18 2.42 -11.17
CA ALA A 70 -8.38 2.05 -11.93
C ALA A 70 -9.66 2.57 -11.26
N VAL A 71 -9.80 2.39 -9.94
CA VAL A 71 -10.94 2.93 -9.17
C VAL A 71 -10.98 4.45 -9.25
N GLN A 72 -9.85 5.15 -9.08
CA GLN A 72 -9.80 6.61 -9.23
C GLN A 72 -10.24 7.07 -10.62
N GLY A 73 -9.77 6.40 -11.68
CA GLY A 73 -10.18 6.68 -13.06
C GLY A 73 -11.67 6.42 -13.30
N ILE A 74 -12.22 5.33 -12.76
CA ILE A 74 -13.66 5.02 -12.83
C ILE A 74 -14.47 6.11 -12.12
N LEU A 75 -14.08 6.53 -10.92
CA LEU A 75 -14.78 7.57 -10.17
C LEU A 75 -14.74 8.91 -10.90
N ALA A 76 -13.60 9.29 -11.50
CA ALA A 76 -13.49 10.48 -12.33
C ALA A 76 -14.38 10.39 -13.58
N ALA A 77 -14.39 9.25 -14.26
CA ALA A 77 -15.26 9.01 -15.41
C ALA A 77 -16.76 9.05 -15.04
N LEU A 78 -17.14 8.50 -13.88
CA LEU A 78 -18.50 8.58 -13.35
C LEU A 78 -18.90 10.04 -13.13
N TYR A 79 -18.02 10.83 -12.51
CA TYR A 79 -18.26 12.24 -12.27
C TYR A 79 -18.47 13.05 -13.56
N ILE A 80 -17.66 12.79 -14.60
CA ILE A 80 -17.81 13.44 -15.90
C ILE A 80 -19.05 12.97 -16.65
N ARG A 81 -19.42 11.69 -16.51
CA ARG A 81 -20.63 11.12 -17.12
C ARG A 81 -21.90 11.81 -16.62
N GLU A 82 -21.96 12.23 -15.35
CA GLU A 82 -23.12 12.98 -14.83
C GLU A 82 -23.30 14.35 -15.51
N ARG A 83 -22.25 14.93 -16.09
CA ARG A 83 -22.30 16.22 -16.79
C ARG A 83 -22.52 16.07 -18.29
N THR A 84 -21.91 15.05 -18.89
CA THR A 84 -21.87 14.87 -20.34
C THR A 84 -22.92 13.88 -20.84
N GLY A 85 -23.42 13.03 -19.94
CA GLY A 85 -24.24 11.89 -20.30
C GLY A 85 -23.47 10.75 -20.97
N GLN A 86 -22.14 10.85 -21.14
CA GLN A 86 -21.32 9.89 -21.89
C GLN A 86 -20.34 9.15 -20.97
N GLY A 87 -20.16 7.86 -21.23
CA GLY A 87 -19.10 7.06 -20.62
C GLY A 87 -17.79 7.18 -21.41
N GLN A 88 -16.74 6.51 -20.92
CA GLN A 88 -15.42 6.53 -21.55
C GLN A 88 -14.61 5.28 -21.22
N ARG A 89 -13.52 5.06 -21.96
CA ARG A 89 -12.49 4.09 -21.60
C ARG A 89 -11.64 4.64 -20.46
N VAL A 90 -11.32 3.80 -19.49
CA VAL A 90 -10.38 4.05 -18.40
C VAL A 90 -9.31 2.96 -18.46
N GLU A 91 -8.05 3.35 -18.36
CA GLU A 91 -6.93 2.41 -18.40
C GLU A 91 -6.02 2.62 -17.20
N SER A 92 -5.48 1.52 -16.71
CA SER A 92 -4.47 1.47 -15.66
C SER A 92 -3.51 0.33 -15.99
N SER A 93 -2.25 0.46 -15.58
CA SER A 93 -1.29 -0.63 -15.71
C SER A 93 -0.41 -0.78 -14.49
N LEU A 94 0.11 -2.00 -14.31
CA LEU A 94 1.06 -2.32 -13.24
C LEU A 94 2.33 -1.44 -13.38
N LEU A 95 2.85 -1.27 -14.59
CA LEU A 95 4.03 -0.44 -14.87
C LEU A 95 3.80 1.04 -14.59
N GLU A 96 2.77 1.66 -15.18
CA GLU A 96 2.52 3.10 -15.03
C GLU A 96 2.17 3.44 -13.58
N GLY A 97 1.38 2.57 -12.93
CA GLY A 97 1.09 2.66 -11.51
C GLY A 97 2.37 2.66 -10.69
N GLN A 98 3.27 1.70 -10.93
CA GLN A 98 4.51 1.61 -10.18
C GLN A 98 5.48 2.78 -10.44
N ILE A 99 5.63 3.23 -11.70
CA ILE A 99 6.46 4.40 -12.04
C ILE A 99 5.96 5.63 -11.29
N SER A 100 4.65 5.86 -11.26
CA SER A 100 4.08 7.01 -10.52
C SER A 100 4.35 6.92 -9.01
N TRP A 101 4.40 5.71 -8.46
CA TRP A 101 4.63 5.46 -7.03
C TRP A 101 6.11 5.42 -6.61
N LEU A 102 7.04 5.43 -7.56
CA LEU A 102 8.45 5.71 -7.25
C LEU A 102 8.64 7.14 -6.72
N THR A 103 7.67 8.04 -6.95
CA THR A 103 7.57 9.38 -6.34
C THR A 103 8.90 10.14 -6.29
N TYR A 104 9.44 10.37 -5.10
CA TYR A 104 10.66 11.14 -4.90
C TYR A 104 11.91 10.42 -5.41
N HIS A 105 11.93 9.08 -5.49
CA HIS A 105 13.04 8.35 -6.10
C HIS A 105 13.14 8.62 -7.60
N ALA A 106 12.00 8.60 -8.30
CA ALA A 106 11.96 8.95 -9.71
C ALA A 106 12.36 10.41 -9.93
N VAL A 107 11.83 11.34 -9.12
CA VAL A 107 12.19 12.76 -9.21
C VAL A 107 13.67 13.00 -8.93
N ALA A 108 14.23 12.36 -7.90
CA ALA A 108 15.66 12.48 -7.56
C ALA A 108 16.54 12.00 -8.71
N TYR A 109 16.27 10.81 -9.27
CA TYR A 109 17.01 10.30 -10.42
C TYR A 109 16.88 11.22 -11.65
N LEU A 110 15.68 11.69 -11.97
CA LEU A 110 15.47 12.61 -13.10
C LEU A 110 16.19 13.95 -12.92
N ALA A 111 16.41 14.39 -11.67
CA ALA A 111 17.08 15.65 -11.36
C ALA A 111 18.61 15.52 -11.30
N SER A 112 19.16 14.42 -10.76
CA SER A 112 20.60 14.26 -10.53
C SER A 112 21.30 13.26 -11.46
N GLY A 113 20.55 12.35 -12.08
CA GLY A 113 21.09 11.18 -12.80
C GLY A 113 21.61 10.07 -11.89
N GLU A 114 21.55 10.24 -10.56
CA GLU A 114 22.02 9.25 -9.59
C GLU A 114 20.92 8.23 -9.29
N VAL A 115 21.24 6.95 -9.48
CA VAL A 115 20.29 5.85 -9.24
C VAL A 115 20.19 5.60 -7.72
N PRO A 116 18.99 5.70 -7.12
CA PRO A 116 18.82 5.41 -5.70
C PRO A 116 19.09 3.93 -5.41
N GLY A 117 19.76 3.67 -4.29
CA GLY A 117 20.05 2.32 -3.80
C GLY A 117 19.07 1.84 -2.72
N ARG A 118 19.29 0.61 -2.27
CA ARG A 118 18.62 0.01 -1.10
C ARG A 118 19.17 0.61 0.19
N LEU A 119 18.30 0.86 1.16
CA LEU A 119 18.67 1.43 2.47
C LEU A 119 18.02 0.69 3.65
N GLY A 120 17.44 -0.48 3.42
CA GLY A 120 16.59 -1.16 4.40
C GLY A 120 15.42 -0.26 4.81
N SER A 121 15.26 -0.04 6.10
CA SER A 121 14.22 0.84 6.66
C SER A 121 14.61 2.32 6.72
N PHE A 122 15.81 2.71 6.27
CA PHE A 122 16.34 4.06 6.47
C PHE A 122 16.00 5.04 5.34
N HIS A 123 15.91 6.33 5.69
CA HIS A 123 15.70 7.41 4.72
C HIS A 123 17.02 8.05 4.25
N ALA A 124 17.16 8.28 2.94
CA ALA A 124 18.40 8.78 2.33
C ALA A 124 18.86 10.15 2.87
N SER A 125 17.92 11.08 3.10
CA SER A 125 18.23 12.48 3.45
C SER A 125 17.89 12.87 4.89
N VAL A 126 17.47 11.92 5.73
CA VAL A 126 17.07 12.19 7.13
C VAL A 126 17.67 11.14 8.05
N ALA A 127 18.21 11.57 9.18
CA ALA A 127 18.76 10.68 10.21
C ALA A 127 18.56 11.25 11.63
N PRO A 128 18.18 10.45 12.64
CA PRO A 128 17.72 9.06 12.51
C PRO A 128 16.28 9.01 11.94
N TYR A 129 16.10 8.22 10.88
CA TYR A 129 14.80 7.93 10.29
C TYR A 129 14.83 6.49 9.79
N GLY A 130 14.23 5.56 10.54
CA GLY A 130 14.25 4.13 10.22
C GLY A 130 14.11 3.24 11.46
N ALA A 131 14.26 1.93 11.24
CA ALA A 131 14.10 0.91 12.28
C ALA A 131 15.42 0.66 13.03
N PHE A 132 15.35 0.63 14.36
CA PHE A 132 16.47 0.33 15.25
C PHE A 132 16.11 -0.84 16.16
N PRO A 133 17.04 -1.78 16.41
CA PRO A 133 16.81 -2.86 17.35
C PRO A 133 16.64 -2.34 18.78
N THR A 134 15.75 -2.98 19.53
CA THR A 134 15.50 -2.75 20.95
C THR A 134 15.75 -4.04 21.75
N GLY A 135 15.48 -4.03 23.06
CA GLY A 135 15.65 -5.22 23.89
C GLY A 135 14.76 -6.41 23.51
N ASP A 136 13.64 -6.17 22.81
CA ASP A 136 12.59 -7.15 22.53
C ASP A 136 11.99 -7.05 21.11
N GLY A 137 12.62 -6.29 20.19
CA GLY A 137 12.08 -6.08 18.86
C GLY A 137 12.75 -4.94 18.11
N TYR A 138 11.95 -4.18 17.37
CA TYR A 138 12.40 -3.00 16.63
C TYR A 138 11.51 -1.79 16.91
N LEU A 139 12.13 -0.63 16.99
CA LEU A 139 11.49 0.67 17.07
C LEU A 139 11.82 1.46 15.81
N VAL A 140 10.79 1.90 15.09
CA VAL A 140 10.93 2.91 14.04
C VAL A 140 10.90 4.29 14.69
N VAL A 141 11.88 5.12 14.36
CA VAL A 141 11.92 6.53 14.77
C VAL A 141 11.95 7.42 13.54
N ALA A 142 11.29 8.57 13.61
CA ALA A 142 11.23 9.54 12.52
C ALA A 142 11.62 10.94 13.02
N VAL A 143 12.92 11.20 13.09
CA VAL A 143 13.49 12.47 13.56
C VAL A 143 13.80 13.38 12.37
N ALA A 144 12.77 14.04 11.86
CA ALA A 144 12.84 14.82 10.62
C ALA A 144 13.45 16.22 10.77
N THR A 145 13.65 16.72 11.99
CA THR A 145 14.15 18.08 12.25
C THR A 145 15.11 18.12 13.43
N ASP A 146 15.95 19.14 13.51
CA ASP A 146 16.86 19.32 14.66
C ASP A 146 16.10 19.66 15.96
N ALA A 147 14.87 20.17 15.87
CA ALA A 147 14.00 20.31 17.03
C ALA A 147 13.55 18.93 17.57
N LEU A 148 13.18 18.01 16.68
CA LEU A 148 12.90 16.62 17.04
C LEU A 148 14.15 15.91 17.55
N TRP A 149 15.33 16.21 17.00
CA TRP A 149 16.60 15.63 17.46
C TRP A 149 16.87 15.95 18.94
N ARG A 150 16.71 17.22 19.34
CA ARG A 150 16.86 17.60 20.76
C ARG A 150 15.90 16.86 21.68
N ARG A 151 14.64 16.71 21.26
CA ARG A 151 13.63 15.97 22.02
C ARG A 151 13.96 14.48 22.09
N PHE A 152 14.40 13.90 20.98
CA PHE A 152 14.82 12.50 20.90
C PHE A 152 16.01 12.24 21.83
N CYS A 153 17.06 13.06 21.78
CA CYS A 153 18.20 12.98 22.70
C CYS A 153 17.79 13.06 24.17
N GLY A 154 16.85 13.95 24.51
CA GLY A 154 16.27 14.01 25.84
C GLY A 154 15.50 12.75 26.23
N ALA A 155 14.68 12.21 25.33
CA ALA A 155 13.86 11.02 25.55
C ALA A 155 14.69 9.74 25.76
N ILE A 156 15.85 9.64 25.10
CA ILE A 156 16.79 8.53 25.28
C ILE A 156 17.81 8.79 26.40
N GLU A 157 17.65 9.87 27.17
CA GLU A 157 18.52 10.26 28.29
C GLU A 157 19.97 10.51 27.87
N GLN A 158 20.19 11.02 26.65
CA GLN A 158 21.49 11.37 26.08
C GLN A 158 21.49 12.81 25.53
N PRO A 159 21.26 13.84 26.37
CA PRO A 159 21.17 15.23 25.91
C PRO A 159 22.47 15.75 25.26
N ASP A 160 23.63 15.20 25.62
CA ASP A 160 24.93 15.64 25.11
C ASP A 160 25.12 15.32 23.61
N LEU A 161 24.35 14.38 23.05
CA LEU A 161 24.39 14.09 21.60
C LEU A 161 23.93 15.28 20.74
N VAL A 162 23.23 16.25 21.32
CA VAL A 162 22.81 17.47 20.62
C VAL A 162 24.01 18.34 20.25
N THR A 163 25.06 18.34 21.05
CA THR A 163 26.26 19.18 20.86
C THR A 163 27.44 18.42 20.26
N ASP A 164 27.33 17.10 20.07
CA ASP A 164 28.32 16.32 19.33
C ASP A 164 28.45 16.86 17.89
N PRO A 165 29.65 17.30 17.45
CA PRO A 165 29.85 17.82 16.10
C PRO A 165 29.44 16.86 14.98
N ARG A 166 29.40 15.56 15.24
CA ARG A 166 28.96 14.55 14.27
C ARG A 166 27.45 14.53 14.10
N PHE A 167 26.68 15.03 15.08
CA PHE A 167 25.22 14.87 15.14
C PHE A 167 24.45 16.18 15.31
N ALA A 168 25.13 17.32 15.36
CA ALA A 168 24.56 18.63 15.65
C ALA A 168 23.44 19.03 14.68
N THR A 169 23.62 18.79 13.38
CA THR A 169 22.62 19.07 12.34
C THR A 169 22.20 17.79 11.60
N ASN A 170 21.07 17.83 10.90
CA ASN A 170 20.65 16.71 10.04
C ASN A 170 21.70 16.36 8.98
N ILE A 171 22.39 17.35 8.42
CA ILE A 171 23.44 17.14 7.42
C ILE A 171 24.58 16.34 8.07
N ASP A 172 25.02 16.73 9.26
CA ASP A 172 26.08 16.03 9.99
C ASP A 172 25.65 14.59 10.32
N ARG A 173 24.40 14.40 10.80
CA ARG A 173 23.84 13.07 11.09
C ARG A 173 23.75 12.18 9.85
N CYS A 174 23.41 12.73 8.69
CA CYS A 174 23.38 11.97 7.44
C CYS A 174 24.80 11.59 6.97
N ALA A 175 25.76 12.52 7.08
CA ALA A 175 27.16 12.27 6.73
C ALA A 175 27.84 11.27 7.68
N ASN A 176 27.39 11.19 8.93
CA ASN A 176 27.92 10.31 9.98
C ASN A 176 26.94 9.19 10.35
N ARG A 177 26.14 8.69 9.40
CA ARG A 177 25.04 7.74 9.66
C ARG A 177 25.51 6.47 10.37
N ASP A 178 26.64 5.91 9.98
CA ASP A 178 27.20 4.70 10.60
C ASP A 178 27.59 4.96 12.06
N ALA A 179 28.24 6.09 12.33
CA ALA A 179 28.62 6.50 13.69
C ALA A 179 27.37 6.78 14.54
N LEU A 180 26.34 7.40 13.96
CA LEU A 180 25.05 7.62 14.63
C LEU A 180 24.40 6.28 14.97
N HIS A 181 24.35 5.34 14.03
CA HIS A 181 23.79 4.01 14.24
C HIS A 181 24.52 3.26 15.36
N GLN A 182 25.85 3.23 15.33
CA GLN A 182 26.68 2.61 16.37
C GLN A 182 26.47 3.24 17.75
N THR A 183 26.14 4.53 17.80
CA THR A 183 25.83 5.24 19.05
C THR A 183 24.44 4.88 19.55
N LEU A 184 23.42 4.89 18.69
CA LEU A 184 22.02 4.73 19.08
C LEU A 184 21.64 3.28 19.42
N VAL A 185 22.21 2.28 18.73
CA VAL A 185 21.83 0.88 18.91
C VAL A 185 22.00 0.39 20.37
N PRO A 186 23.15 0.58 21.03
CA PRO A 186 23.31 0.17 22.43
C PRO A 186 22.33 0.86 23.39
N ILE A 187 21.99 2.13 23.11
CA ILE A 187 21.05 2.91 23.93
C ILE A 187 19.65 2.32 23.79
N LEU A 188 19.18 2.15 22.55
CA LEU A 188 17.83 1.65 22.27
C LEU A 188 17.65 0.17 22.66
N ALA A 189 18.73 -0.62 22.68
CA ALA A 189 18.70 -1.99 23.18
C ALA A 189 18.40 -2.11 24.69
N ALA A 190 18.49 -1.01 25.46
CA ALA A 190 18.33 -1.04 26.92
C ALA A 190 16.88 -1.20 27.41
N ARG A 191 15.88 -0.96 26.55
CA ARG A 191 14.44 -1.06 26.88
C ARG A 191 13.67 -1.73 25.74
N GLY A 192 12.44 -2.14 26.02
CA GLY A 192 11.55 -2.69 25.00
C GLY A 192 11.05 -1.62 24.03
N ALA A 193 10.61 -2.02 22.83
CA ALA A 193 10.13 -1.09 21.80
C ALA A 193 8.90 -0.29 22.27
N VAL A 194 8.00 -0.92 23.03
CA VAL A 194 6.81 -0.24 23.58
C VAL A 194 7.19 0.78 24.65
N ASP A 195 8.14 0.45 25.52
CA ASP A 195 8.61 1.38 26.56
C ASP A 195 9.26 2.63 25.94
N TRP A 196 10.07 2.43 24.89
CA TRP A 196 10.61 3.55 24.13
C TRP A 196 9.52 4.36 23.45
N ALA A 197 8.52 3.70 22.86
CA ALA A 197 7.42 4.39 22.21
C ALA A 197 6.67 5.31 23.19
N VAL A 198 6.36 4.82 24.39
CA VAL A 198 5.74 5.63 25.46
C VAL A 198 6.61 6.84 25.84
N ALA A 199 7.92 6.63 26.03
CA ALA A 199 8.84 7.71 26.38
C ALA A 199 8.98 8.77 25.27
N MET A 200 9.04 8.33 24.01
CA MET A 200 9.17 9.20 22.85
C MET A 200 7.86 9.96 22.55
N ASP A 201 6.70 9.31 22.68
CA ASP A 201 5.39 9.96 22.56
C ASP A 201 5.22 11.05 23.63
N ALA A 202 5.61 10.78 24.88
CA ALA A 202 5.60 11.77 25.95
C ALA A 202 6.52 12.99 25.65
N ALA A 203 7.61 12.76 24.92
CA ALA A 203 8.52 13.81 24.46
C ALA A 203 8.08 14.47 23.13
N GLY A 204 7.00 14.01 22.50
CA GLY A 204 6.53 14.49 21.20
C GLY A 204 7.49 14.14 20.05
N VAL A 205 8.10 12.97 20.10
CA VAL A 205 8.99 12.41 19.07
C VAL A 205 8.24 11.30 18.32
N PRO A 206 8.00 11.43 17.00
CA PRO A 206 7.32 10.40 16.23
C PRO A 206 8.10 9.07 16.20
N CYS A 207 7.45 8.00 16.65
CA CYS A 207 8.00 6.66 16.65
C CYS A 207 6.90 5.60 16.58
N SER A 208 7.29 4.34 16.37
CA SER A 208 6.36 3.20 16.42
C SER A 208 7.13 1.89 16.61
N PRO A 209 6.65 0.96 17.46
CA PRO A 209 7.15 -0.41 17.43
C PRO A 209 6.80 -1.10 16.10
N VAL A 210 7.66 -1.99 15.62
CA VAL A 210 7.36 -2.82 14.44
C VAL A 210 6.41 -3.94 14.85
N ASN A 211 5.11 -3.76 14.59
CA ASN A 211 4.08 -4.73 14.97
C ASN A 211 3.96 -5.89 13.99
N SER A 212 3.61 -7.07 14.52
CA SER A 212 3.14 -8.21 13.74
C SER A 212 1.69 -8.03 13.27
N ILE A 213 1.24 -8.85 12.30
CA ILE A 213 -0.12 -8.78 11.76
C ILE A 213 -1.17 -9.06 12.84
N ASP A 214 -0.95 -10.07 13.68
CA ASP A 214 -1.85 -10.41 14.80
C ASP A 214 -1.96 -9.26 15.80
N THR A 215 -0.84 -8.59 16.11
CA THR A 215 -0.82 -7.38 16.95
C THR A 215 -1.66 -6.28 16.34
N VAL A 216 -1.43 -5.92 15.07
CA VAL A 216 -2.16 -4.84 14.38
C VAL A 216 -3.66 -5.12 14.31
N LEU A 217 -4.07 -6.34 13.97
CA LEU A 217 -5.48 -6.73 13.90
C LEU A 217 -6.13 -6.75 15.29
N GLY A 218 -5.37 -7.02 16.35
CA GLY A 218 -5.82 -6.99 17.74
C GLY A 218 -5.84 -5.61 18.41
N LEU A 219 -5.27 -4.57 17.79
CA LEU A 219 -5.20 -3.24 18.41
C LEU A 219 -6.60 -2.69 18.75
N PRO A 220 -6.76 -2.02 19.91
CA PRO A 220 -8.01 -1.35 20.26
C PRO A 220 -8.49 -0.39 19.16
N GLN A 221 -7.56 0.33 18.52
CA GLN A 221 -7.87 1.22 17.42
C GLN A 221 -8.38 0.48 16.17
N SER A 222 -7.82 -0.68 15.83
CA SER A 222 -8.29 -1.49 14.69
C SER A 222 -9.71 -2.00 14.91
N GLN A 223 -10.02 -2.42 16.14
CA GLN A 223 -11.36 -2.84 16.54
C GLN A 223 -12.34 -1.66 16.53
N TYR A 224 -11.96 -0.53 17.13
CA TYR A 224 -12.76 0.71 17.14
C TYR A 224 -13.07 1.23 15.72
N ARG A 225 -12.14 1.03 14.79
CA ARG A 225 -12.28 1.43 13.38
C ARG A 225 -12.97 0.36 12.52
N GLU A 226 -13.45 -0.72 13.12
CA GLU A 226 -14.14 -1.83 12.46
C GLU A 226 -13.32 -2.41 11.30
N MET A 227 -12.00 -2.55 11.52
CA MET A 227 -11.08 -3.07 10.50
C MET A 227 -10.95 -4.59 10.52
N VAL A 228 -11.59 -5.26 11.48
CA VAL A 228 -11.79 -6.71 11.53
C VAL A 228 -13.28 -6.94 11.68
N VAL A 229 -13.91 -7.59 10.68
CA VAL A 229 -15.35 -7.83 10.66
C VAL A 229 -15.65 -9.32 10.58
N ASP A 230 -16.61 -9.78 11.38
CA ASP A 230 -17.13 -11.14 11.32
C ASP A 230 -18.20 -11.25 10.23
N ILE A 231 -18.10 -12.30 9.40
CA ILE A 231 -19.05 -12.56 8.32
C ILE A 231 -19.72 -13.91 8.55
N PRO A 232 -21.05 -13.94 8.74
CA PRO A 232 -21.78 -15.19 8.90
C PRO A 232 -21.65 -16.06 7.64
N ARG A 233 -21.16 -17.28 7.83
CA ARG A 233 -21.06 -18.29 6.77
C ARG A 233 -21.20 -19.69 7.38
N ALA A 234 -22.16 -20.48 6.88
CA ALA A 234 -22.51 -21.76 7.48
C ALA A 234 -21.42 -22.83 7.31
N ASP A 235 -20.73 -22.85 6.16
CA ASP A 235 -19.63 -23.76 5.84
C ASP A 235 -18.27 -23.29 6.39
N LEU A 236 -18.19 -22.06 6.92
CA LEU A 236 -16.97 -21.52 7.54
C LEU A 236 -17.29 -20.63 8.76
N PRO A 237 -17.65 -21.23 9.91
CA PRO A 237 -17.91 -20.49 11.14
C PRO A 237 -16.68 -19.69 11.58
N GLY A 238 -16.89 -18.44 12.01
CA GLY A 238 -15.81 -17.56 12.49
C GLY A 238 -14.98 -16.91 11.38
N LEU A 239 -15.49 -16.88 10.15
CA LEU A 239 -14.86 -16.13 9.06
C LEU A 239 -14.76 -14.64 9.43
N ARG A 240 -13.52 -14.13 9.47
CA ARG A 240 -13.21 -12.72 9.67
C ARG A 240 -12.51 -12.15 8.45
N LEU A 241 -12.87 -10.92 8.08
CA LEU A 241 -12.29 -10.21 6.94
C LEU A 241 -11.83 -8.80 7.35
N PRO A 242 -10.92 -8.19 6.57
CA PRO A 242 -10.66 -6.75 6.69
C PRO A 242 -11.93 -5.94 6.46
N GLY A 243 -12.15 -4.93 7.30
CA GLY A 243 -13.27 -4.01 7.16
C GLY A 243 -13.09 -2.97 6.05
N VAL A 244 -14.13 -2.16 5.83
CA VAL A 244 -14.12 -1.09 4.84
C VAL A 244 -13.23 0.07 5.32
N ALA A 245 -12.15 0.36 4.58
CA ALA A 245 -11.18 1.38 4.93
C ALA A 245 -11.66 2.83 4.70
N ILE A 246 -12.60 3.05 3.77
CA ILE A 246 -13.18 4.36 3.48
C ILE A 246 -14.45 4.54 4.33
N LYS A 247 -14.42 5.48 5.29
CA LYS A 247 -15.57 5.80 6.14
C LYS A 247 -16.21 7.09 5.65
N LEU A 248 -17.39 6.97 5.03
CA LEU A 248 -18.21 8.11 4.61
C LEU A 248 -19.23 8.41 5.72
N SER A 249 -19.41 9.69 6.07
CA SER A 249 -20.32 10.10 7.15
C SER A 249 -21.78 9.77 6.85
N ASP A 250 -22.21 10.02 5.60
CA ASP A 250 -23.62 9.98 5.23
C ASP A 250 -24.01 8.67 4.51
N THR A 251 -23.01 7.98 3.93
CA THR A 251 -23.19 6.74 3.15
C THR A 251 -22.12 5.70 3.50
N PRO A 252 -22.02 5.29 4.77
CA PRO A 252 -20.97 4.36 5.20
C PRO A 252 -21.05 3.03 4.46
N GLY A 253 -19.90 2.54 4.01
CA GLY A 253 -19.79 1.20 3.43
C GLY A 253 -19.84 0.11 4.50
N SER A 254 -20.27 -1.09 4.12
CA SER A 254 -20.28 -2.26 4.98
C SER A 254 -19.98 -3.54 4.20
N VAL A 255 -19.37 -4.52 4.87
CA VAL A 255 -19.20 -5.87 4.33
C VAL A 255 -20.48 -6.65 4.63
N ARG A 256 -21.30 -6.91 3.60
CA ARG A 256 -22.67 -7.42 3.78
C ARG A 256 -22.81 -8.93 3.56
N THR A 257 -21.98 -9.50 2.71
CA THR A 257 -22.08 -10.89 2.28
C THR A 257 -20.70 -11.54 2.26
N PRO A 258 -20.61 -12.87 2.46
CA PRO A 258 -19.36 -13.59 2.25
C PRO A 258 -18.98 -13.59 0.76
N PRO A 259 -17.71 -13.89 0.43
CA PRO A 259 -17.31 -14.15 -0.95
C PRO A 259 -18.19 -15.26 -1.57
N PRO A 260 -18.74 -15.05 -2.77
CA PRO A 260 -19.65 -16.01 -3.39
C PRO A 260 -18.94 -17.29 -3.81
N ARG A 261 -19.69 -18.38 -3.88
CA ARG A 261 -19.24 -19.62 -4.52
C ARG A 261 -19.22 -19.43 -6.04
N LEU A 262 -18.45 -20.28 -6.72
CA LEU A 262 -18.42 -20.31 -8.18
C LEU A 262 -19.85 -20.52 -8.73
N GLY A 263 -20.33 -19.56 -9.50
CA GLY A 263 -21.65 -19.61 -10.15
C GLY A 263 -22.84 -19.36 -9.24
N GLU A 264 -22.66 -18.96 -7.98
CA GLU A 264 -23.74 -18.83 -6.98
C GLU A 264 -24.91 -17.94 -7.45
N HIS A 265 -24.63 -16.82 -8.10
CA HIS A 265 -25.65 -15.86 -8.56
C HIS A 265 -25.97 -16.00 -10.05
N THR A 266 -25.59 -17.10 -10.72
CA THR A 266 -25.76 -17.25 -12.18
C THR A 266 -27.23 -17.15 -12.60
N ASP A 267 -28.11 -17.93 -11.95
CA ASP A 267 -29.53 -17.97 -12.29
C ASP A 267 -30.26 -16.67 -11.89
N GLU A 268 -29.86 -16.08 -10.76
CA GLU A 268 -30.36 -14.78 -10.29
C GLU A 268 -30.13 -13.70 -11.34
N VAL A 269 -28.87 -13.52 -11.77
CA VAL A 269 -28.50 -12.51 -12.78
C VAL A 269 -29.16 -12.79 -14.14
N LEU A 270 -29.23 -14.05 -14.59
CA LEU A 270 -29.90 -14.37 -15.86
C LEU A 270 -31.41 -14.09 -15.81
N THR A 271 -32.05 -14.37 -14.67
CA THR A 271 -33.46 -14.06 -14.46
C THR A 271 -33.71 -12.55 -14.45
N GLU A 272 -32.86 -11.77 -13.79
CA GLU A 272 -32.91 -10.29 -13.81
C GLU A 272 -32.78 -9.72 -15.23
N LEU A 273 -32.00 -10.39 -16.09
CA LEU A 273 -31.84 -10.03 -17.50
C LEU A 273 -33.02 -10.49 -18.38
N GLY A 274 -34.04 -11.16 -17.81
CA GLY A 274 -35.26 -11.59 -18.50
C GLY A 274 -35.18 -12.97 -19.17
N TYR A 275 -34.17 -13.79 -18.84
CA TYR A 275 -34.11 -15.18 -19.31
C TYR A 275 -35.07 -16.06 -18.50
N ASP A 276 -35.86 -16.88 -19.19
CA ASP A 276 -36.72 -17.88 -18.55
C ASP A 276 -35.96 -19.16 -18.17
N GLY A 277 -36.61 -20.00 -17.36
CA GLY A 277 -35.99 -21.24 -16.85
C GLY A 277 -35.61 -22.23 -17.95
N GLU A 278 -36.34 -22.26 -19.07
CA GLU A 278 -36.01 -23.11 -20.22
C GLU A 278 -34.72 -22.63 -20.89
N ARG A 279 -34.59 -21.32 -21.10
CA ARG A 279 -33.40 -20.74 -21.71
C ARG A 279 -32.18 -20.88 -20.81
N ILE A 280 -32.33 -20.66 -19.50
CA ILE A 280 -31.25 -20.87 -18.53
C ILE A 280 -30.77 -22.33 -18.54
N SER A 281 -31.70 -23.29 -18.52
CA SER A 281 -31.39 -24.72 -18.60
C SER A 281 -30.63 -25.06 -19.90
N SER A 282 -31.07 -24.52 -21.03
CA SER A 282 -30.38 -24.72 -22.31
C SER A 282 -28.96 -24.15 -22.34
N LEU A 283 -28.69 -23.04 -21.64
CA LEU A 283 -27.33 -22.47 -21.55
C LEU A 283 -26.40 -23.37 -20.72
N ARG A 284 -26.90 -23.96 -19.64
CA ARG A 284 -26.17 -24.92 -18.80
C ARG A 284 -25.84 -26.20 -19.56
N GLU A 285 -26.81 -26.77 -20.28
CA GLU A 285 -26.60 -27.97 -21.10
C GLU A 285 -25.51 -27.76 -22.17
N LYS A 286 -25.37 -26.52 -22.66
CA LYS A 286 -24.35 -26.14 -23.65
C LYS A 286 -23.01 -25.73 -23.03
N ASN A 287 -22.87 -25.76 -21.71
CA ASN A 287 -21.70 -25.26 -20.97
C ASN A 287 -21.34 -23.81 -21.31
N VAL A 288 -22.35 -22.96 -21.55
CA VAL A 288 -22.14 -21.51 -21.69
C VAL A 288 -22.08 -20.85 -20.32
N VAL A 289 -22.85 -21.40 -19.35
CA VAL A 289 -22.87 -21.03 -17.93
C VAL A 289 -22.87 -22.26 -17.04
#